data_AF-A0A523VJD8-F1
#
_entry.id   AF-A0A523VJD8-F1
#
_cell.length_a   1.000
_cell.length_b   1.000
_cell.length_c   1.000
_cell.angle_alpha   90.00
_cell.angle_beta   90.00
_cell.angle_gamma   90.00
#
_symmetry.space_group_name_H-M   'P 1'
#
loop_
_entity.id
_entity.type
_entity.pdbx_description
1 polymer ?
#
loop_
_entity_poly.entity_id
_entity_poly.type
_entity_poly.pdbx_seq_one_letter_code
_entity_poly.pdbx_strand_id
1 'polypeptide(L)' 'MSRVGKEPVVIPTGVEARIENTKITVKGPKGELSREIPNRIKVEQKDAQLIVQRASDLPEDRSLHGLVRSLINNMVIG' A
#
# COMPACT_ATOMS: atom_id res chain seq x y z
N MET A 1 0.03 -19.40 0.13
CA MET A 1 -0.14 -18.33 -0.89
C MET A 1 -0.98 -17.22 -0.26
N SER A 2 -0.41 -16.08 0.08
CA SER A 2 -1.21 -14.93 0.54
C SER A 2 -2.01 -14.38 -0.64
N ARG A 3 -3.33 -14.61 -0.60
CA ARG A 3 -4.29 -14.03 -1.56
C ARG A 3 -4.51 -12.53 -1.31
N VAL A 4 -4.36 -12.11 -0.06
CA VAL A 4 -4.58 -10.73 0.43
C VAL A 4 -3.67 -9.69 -0.25
N GLY A 5 -2.42 -10.06 -0.58
CA GLY A 5 -1.51 -9.13 -1.26
C GLY A 5 -1.89 -8.81 -2.71
N LYS A 6 -2.63 -9.70 -3.39
CA LYS A 6 -3.09 -9.48 -4.77
C LYS A 6 -4.31 -8.57 -4.85
N GLU A 7 -4.99 -8.34 -3.73
CA GLU A 7 -6.18 -7.49 -3.72
C GLU A 7 -5.76 -6.02 -3.75
N PRO A 8 -6.31 -5.23 -4.70
CA PRO A 8 -6.09 -3.80 -4.71
C PRO A 8 -6.72 -3.17 -3.46
N VAL A 9 -6.06 -2.15 -2.91
CA VAL A 9 -6.62 -1.33 -1.82
C VAL A 9 -7.42 -0.22 -2.45
N VAL A 10 -8.74 -0.21 -2.23
CA VAL A 10 -9.62 0.84 -2.73
C VAL A 10 -9.50 2.06 -1.82
N ILE A 11 -9.28 3.23 -2.41
CA ILE A 11 -9.23 4.50 -1.70
C ILE A 11 -10.66 5.06 -1.64
N PRO A 12 -11.25 5.26 -0.45
CA PRO A 12 -12.57 5.86 -0.29
C PRO A 12 -12.52 7.36 -0.61
N THR A 13 -13.68 7.91 -1.01
CA THR A 13 -13.84 9.34 -1.32
C THR A 13 -13.48 10.21 -0.11
N GLY A 14 -12.52 11.12 -0.30
CA GLY A 14 -12.01 12.02 0.76
C GLY A 14 -10.66 11.61 1.33
N VAL A 15 -10.05 10.54 0.83
CA VAL A 15 -8.67 10.14 1.16
C VAL A 15 -7.80 10.30 -0.09
N GLU A 16 -6.66 10.97 0.03
CA GLU A 16 -5.62 11.05 -1.01
C GLU A 16 -4.43 10.19 -0.62
N ALA A 17 -3.99 9.30 -1.50
CA ALA A 17 -2.71 8.62 -1.37
C ALA A 17 -1.69 9.23 -2.35
N ARG A 18 -0.48 9.49 -1.85
CA ARG A 18 0.69 9.93 -2.61
C ARG A 18 1.81 8.94 -2.42
N ILE A 19 2.45 8.55 -3.51
CA ILE A 19 3.56 7.60 -3.53
C ILE A 19 4.79 8.32 -4.08
N GLU A 20 5.81 8.46 -3.25
CA GLU A 20 7.09 9.06 -3.59
C GLU A 20 8.20 8.03 -3.41
N ASN A 21 8.55 7.32 -4.49
CA ASN A 21 9.52 6.21 -4.50
C ASN A 21 9.18 5.13 -3.45
N THR A 22 9.80 5.22 -2.27
CA THR A 22 9.62 4.33 -1.12
C THR A 22 8.64 4.86 -0.08
N LYS A 23 8.28 6.14 -0.13
CA LYS A 23 7.44 6.76 0.89
C LYS A 23 6.01 6.85 0.41
N ILE A 24 5.08 6.32 1.19
CA ILE A 24 3.64 6.49 0.98
C ILE A 24 3.12 7.47 2.00
N THR A 25 2.42 8.48 1.49
CA THR A 25 1.70 9.46 2.30
C THR A 25 0.22 9.35 2.02
N VAL A 26 -0.58 9.06 3.03
CA VAL A 26 -2.03 9.01 2.96
C VAL A 26 -2.58 10.20 3.73
N LYS A 27 -3.32 11.07 3.05
CA LYS A 27 -4.06 12.19 3.66
C LYS A 27 -5.52 11.79 3.75
N GLY A 28 -6.04 11.74 4.96
CA GLY A 28 -7.45 11.48 5.24
C GLY A 28 -8.10 12.61 6.02
N PRO A 29 -9.39 12.47 6.34
CA PRO A 29 -10.14 13.48 7.09
C PRO A 29 -9.61 13.71 8.52
N LYS A 30 -8.89 12.73 9.08
CA LYS A 30 -8.34 12.78 10.44
C LYS A 30 -6.88 13.25 10.51
N GLY A 31 -6.24 13.52 9.36
CA GLY A 31 -4.84 13.94 9.30
C GLY A 31 -4.07 13.26 8.17
N GLU A 32 -2.74 13.40 8.19
CA GLU A 32 -1.84 12.77 7.23
C GLU A 32 -0.96 11.72 7.92
N LEU A 33 -0.82 10.56 7.28
CA LEU A 33 0.05 9.48 7.70
C LEU A 33 1.10 9.27 6.62
N SER A 34 2.37 9.29 6.99
CA SER A 34 3.45 8.97 6.07
C SER A 34 4.26 7.78 6.57
N ARG A 35 4.63 6.90 5.65
CA ARG A 35 5.34 5.66 5.98
C ARG A 35 6.30 5.29 4.87
N GLU A 36 7.51 4.90 5.25
CA GLU A 36 8.46 4.32 4.32
C GLU A 36 8.22 2.83 4.14
N ILE A 37 8.36 2.39 2.89
CA ILE A 37 8.14 1.04 2.43
C ILE A 37 9.47 0.52 1.87
N PRO A 38 9.81 -0.75 2.12
CA PRO A 38 11.02 -1.35 1.56
C PRO A 38 11.02 -1.30 0.02
N ASN A 39 12.16 -0.97 -0.57
CA ASN A 39 12.41 -0.96 -2.03
C ASN A 39 12.09 -2.28 -2.76
N ARG A 40 11.91 -3.38 -2.01
CA ARG A 40 11.53 -4.69 -2.55
C ARG A 40 10.07 -4.75 -3.01
N ILE A 41 9.26 -3.79 -2.59
CA ILE A 41 7.83 -3.72 -2.89
C ILE A 41 7.54 -2.42 -3.65
N LYS A 42 6.88 -2.58 -4.79
CA LYS A 42 6.44 -1.48 -5.63
C LYS A 42 4.95 -1.24 -5.38
N VAL A 43 4.53 0.01 -5.26
CA VAL A 43 3.11 0.36 -5.14
C VAL A 43 2.77 1.24 -6.32
N GLU A 44 1.75 0.84 -7.06
CA GLU A 44 1.22 1.58 -8.20
C GLU A 44 -0.17 2.11 -7.85
N GLN A 45 -0.38 3.40 -8.07
CA GLN A 45 -1.68 4.02 -7.93
C GLN A 45 -2.38 3.98 -9.28
N LYS A 46 -3.57 3.39 -9.31
CA LYS A 46 -4.44 3.32 -10.47
C LYS A 46 -5.79 3.91 -10.09
N ASP A 47 -6.01 5.16 -10.47
CA ASP A 47 -7.22 5.93 -10.13
C ASP A 47 -7.49 5.93 -8.62
N ALA A 48 -8.59 5.32 -8.19
CA ALA A 48 -8.98 5.17 -6.79
C ALA A 48 -8.53 3.83 -6.18
N GLN A 49 -7.51 3.17 -6.74
CA GLN A 49 -7.00 1.89 -6.26
C GLN A 49 -5.48 1.91 -6.14
N LEU A 50 -4.96 1.29 -5.08
CA LEU A 50 -3.54 1.07 -4.87
C LEU A 50 -3.24 -0.42 -5.10
N ILE A 51 -2.38 -0.69 -6.07
CA ILE A 51 -1.94 -2.02 -6.45
C ILE A 51 -0.53 -2.20 -5.89
N VAL A 52 -0.38 -3.12 -4.95
CA VAL A 52 0.93 -3.48 -4.41
C VAL A 52 1.50 -4.63 -5.24
N GLN A 53 2.69 -4.44 -5.79
CA GLN A 53 3.44 -5.43 -6.56
C GLN A 53 4.73 -5.80 -5.83
N ARG A 54 5.10 -7.08 -5.90
CA ARG A 54 6.36 -7.60 -5.34
C ARG A 54 7.36 -7.81 -6.47
N ALA A 55 8.65 -7.55 -6.20
CA ALA A 55 9.70 -7.76 -7.19
C ALA A 55 10.09 -9.23 -7.37
N SER A 56 9.88 -10.08 -6.35
CA SER A 56 10.23 -11.51 -6.40
C SER A 56 9.20 -12.38 -5.65
N ASP A 57 9.25 -13.68 -5.90
CA ASP A 57 8.39 -14.71 -5.28
C ASP A 57 9.02 -15.39 -4.05
N LEU A 58 10.09 -14.79 -3.52
CA LEU A 58 10.73 -15.23 -2.28
C LEU A 58 9.72 -15.27 -1.11
N PRO A 59 9.88 -16.18 -0.14
CA PRO A 59 9.01 -16.26 1.03
C PRO A 59 8.95 -14.95 1.85
N GLU A 60 10.08 -14.25 1.97
CA GLU A 60 10.18 -12.95 2.63
C GLU A 60 9.33 -11.89 1.93
N ASP A 61 9.49 -11.77 0.61
CA ASP A 61 8.78 -10.76 -0.19
C ASP A 61 7.27 -11.02 -0.21
N ARG A 62 6.83 -12.28 -0.17
CA ARG A 62 5.41 -12.63 -0.02
C ARG A 62 4.85 -12.22 1.34
N SER A 63 5.64 -12.31 2.40
CA SER A 63 5.23 -11.89 3.75
C SER A 63 5.18 -10.36 3.85
N LEU A 64 6.20 -9.68 3.31
CA LEU A 64 6.24 -8.22 3.22
C LEU A 64 5.08 -7.68 2.37
N HIS A 65 4.71 -8.38 1.29
CA HIS A 65 3.63 -7.96 0.41
C HIS A 65 2.28 -7.88 1.13
N GLY A 66 1.94 -8.91 1.90
CA GLY A 66 0.72 -8.91 2.72
C GLY A 66 0.75 -7.85 3.82
N LEU A 67 1.90 -7.66 4.47
CA LEU A 67 2.09 -6.65 5.50
C LEU A 67 1.88 -5.25 4.93
N VAL A 68 2.58 -4.88 3.86
CA VAL A 68 2.52 -3.57 3.23
C VAL A 68 1.09 -3.24 2.78
N ARG A 69 0.41 -4.19 2.11
CA ARG A 69 -1.00 -4.02 1.72
C ARG A 69 -1.88 -3.73 2.94
N SER A 70 -1.70 -4.45 4.03
CA SER A 70 -2.48 -4.27 5.25
C SER A 70 -2.21 -2.93 5.92
N LEU A 71 -0.95 -2.49 5.95
CA LEU A 71 -0.56 -1.18 6.46
C LEU A 71 -1.20 -0.05 5.65
N ILE A 72 -1.14 -0.11 4.33
CA ILE A 72 -1.76 0.89 3.44
C ILE A 72 -3.28 0.91 3.66
N ASN A 73 -3.92 -0.26 3.68
CA ASN A 73 -5.35 -0.36 3.95
C ASN A 73 -5.74 0.26 5.31
N ASN A 74 -4.93 0.02 6.35
CA ASN A 74 -5.17 0.60 7.67
C ASN A 74 -4.96 2.12 7.70
N MET A 75 -4.01 2.65 6.91
CA MET A 75 -3.83 4.11 6.76
C MET A 75 -4.99 4.76 6.01
N VAL A 76 -5.63 4.03 5.11
CA VAL A 76 -6.74 4.52 4.28
C VAL A 76 -8.08 4.44 5.03
N ILE A 77 -8.30 3.40 5.83
CA ILE A 77 -9.52 3.22 6.65
C ILE A 77 -9.46 4.03 7.96
N GLY A 78 -8.25 4.26 8.48
CA GLY A 78 -7.96 4.84 9.80
C GLY A 78 -8.49 6.25 10.02
#